data_AF-A0A2U3CEH8-F1
#
_entry.id   AF-A0A2U3CEH8-F1
#
_cell.length_a   1.000
_cell.length_b   1.000
_cell.length_c   1.000
_cell.angle_alpha   90.00
_cell.angle_beta   90.00
_cell.angle_gamma   90.00
#
_symmetry.space_group_name_H-M   'P 1'
#
loop_
_entity.id
_entity.type
_entity.pdbx_description
1 polymer ?
#
loop_
_entity_poly.entity_id
_entity_poly.type
_entity_poly.pdbx_seq_one_letter_code
_entity_poly.pdbx_strand_id
1 'polypeptide(L)'
;MVSTEKIRFQLPSSRNYFCEMKRIEYGYELIFYQAITRIKTIHISEAQIDRQYLHKVAINVGIEFYALTGPYDCADEILRQWHKHFKKKGWKERIFGR
;
A
#
# COMPACT_ATOMS: atom_id res chain seq x y z
N MET A 1 -22.10 -9.99 -1.38
CA MET A 1 -21.48 -8.69 -1.77
C MET A 1 -20.24 -8.51 -0.92
N VAL A 2 -19.04 -8.73 -1.48
CA VAL A 2 -17.79 -8.58 -0.73
C VAL A 2 -17.48 -7.08 -0.66
N SER A 3 -17.53 -6.52 0.55
CA SER A 3 -17.03 -5.17 0.80
C SER A 3 -15.54 -5.15 0.46
N THR A 4 -15.18 -4.65 -0.73
CA THR A 4 -13.77 -4.43 -1.08
C THR A 4 -13.29 -3.21 -0.32
N GLU A 5 -12.82 -3.45 0.91
CA GLU A 5 -12.16 -2.43 1.71
C GLU A 5 -11.07 -1.77 0.87
N LYS A 6 -11.17 -0.44 0.76
CA LYS A 6 -10.20 0.39 0.05
C LYS A 6 -9.78 1.56 0.93
N ILE A 7 -8.52 1.92 0.82
CA ILE A 7 -7.96 3.12 1.44
C ILE A 7 -7.19 3.89 0.38
N ARG A 8 -7.21 5.22 0.46
CA ARG A 8 -6.36 6.09 -0.35
C ARG A 8 -5.55 6.97 0.57
N PHE A 9 -4.25 7.06 0.31
CA PHE A 9 -3.32 7.85 1.12
C PHE A 9 -2.28 8.54 0.24
N GLN A 10 -1.77 9.64 0.75
CA GLN A 10 -0.70 10.40 0.10
C GLN A 10 0.65 9.76 0.40
N LEU A 11 1.54 9.71 -0.60
CA LEU A 11 2.91 9.22 -0.42
C LEU A 11 3.81 10.34 0.12
N PRO A 12 4.78 10.03 1.00
CA PRO A 12 5.50 11.02 1.82
C PRO A 12 6.41 11.97 1.02
N SER A 13 6.65 11.67 -0.24
CA SER A 13 7.72 12.24 -1.03
C SER A 13 7.28 13.28 -2.07
N SER A 14 5.98 13.46 -2.27
CA SER A 14 5.43 14.60 -3.00
C SER A 14 3.93 14.75 -2.77
N ARG A 15 3.46 16.00 -2.65
CA ARG A 15 2.03 16.34 -2.48
C ARG A 15 1.14 15.85 -3.61
N ASN A 16 1.74 15.44 -4.71
CA ASN A 16 1.02 15.01 -5.89
C ASN A 16 0.96 13.49 -6.04
N TYR A 17 1.58 12.68 -5.19
CA TYR A 17 1.52 11.22 -5.34
C TYR A 17 0.59 10.58 -4.31
N PHE A 18 -0.27 9.69 -4.79
CA PHE A 18 -1.21 8.95 -3.97
C PHE A 18 -1.15 7.46 -4.30
N CYS A 19 -1.41 6.64 -3.30
CA CYS A 19 -1.64 5.21 -3.45
C CYS A 19 -3.04 4.89 -2.94
N GLU A 20 -3.84 4.19 -3.75
CA GLU A 20 -5.04 3.51 -3.32
C GLU A 20 -4.72 2.03 -3.16
N MET A 21 -5.00 1.47 -1.97
CA MET A 21 -4.84 0.05 -1.67
C MET A 21 -6.23 -0.55 -1.46
N LYS A 22 -6.51 -1.62 -2.18
CA LYS A 22 -7.80 -2.33 -2.13
C LYS A 22 -7.56 -3.81 -1.87
N ARG A 23 -8.32 -4.39 -0.94
CA ARG A 23 -8.32 -5.84 -0.74
C ARG A 23 -9.10 -6.52 -1.87
N ILE A 24 -8.49 -7.54 -2.47
CA ILE A 24 -9.08 -8.39 -3.51
C ILE A 24 -9.06 -9.85 -3.05
N GLU A 25 -9.73 -10.73 -3.79
CA GLU A 25 -9.93 -12.14 -3.40
C GLU A 25 -8.62 -12.86 -3.02
N TYR A 26 -7.53 -12.61 -3.76
CA TYR A 26 -6.24 -13.29 -3.59
C TYR A 26 -5.10 -12.37 -3.11
N GLY A 27 -5.41 -11.20 -2.55
CA GLY A 27 -4.39 -10.28 -2.06
C GLY A 27 -4.83 -8.81 -2.09
N TYR A 28 -4.00 -7.97 -2.69
CA TYR A 28 -4.17 -6.52 -2.69
C TYR A 28 -3.90 -5.93 -4.08
N GLU A 29 -4.69 -4.94 -4.43
CA GLU A 29 -4.48 -4.08 -5.59
C GLU A 29 -3.92 -2.74 -5.10
N LEU A 30 -2.76 -2.35 -5.61
CA LEU A 30 -2.14 -1.04 -5.40
C LEU A 30 -2.31 -0.20 -6.66
N ILE A 31 -3.02 0.92 -6.54
CA ILE A 31 -3.27 1.86 -7.63
C ILE A 31 -2.54 3.17 -7.31
N PHE A 32 -1.60 3.52 -8.16
CA PHE A 32 -0.77 4.71 -7.99
C PHE A 32 -1.29 5.86 -8.85
N TYR A 33 -1.32 7.06 -8.27
CA TYR A 33 -1.78 8.28 -8.94
C TYR A 33 -0.74 9.39 -8.83
N GLN A 34 -0.67 10.22 -9.88
CA GLN A 34 -0.05 11.54 -9.87
C GLN A 34 -1.16 12.58 -10.04
N ALA A 35 -1.40 13.37 -9.00
CA ALA A 35 -2.58 14.19 -8.80
C ALA A 35 -3.86 13.34 -8.93
N ILE A 36 -4.61 13.54 -10.02
CA ILE A 36 -5.83 12.80 -10.33
C ILE A 36 -5.62 11.68 -11.35
N THR A 37 -4.46 11.65 -12.01
CA THR A 37 -4.17 10.72 -13.11
C THR A 37 -3.64 9.41 -12.56
N ARG A 38 -4.26 8.29 -12.94
CA ARG A 38 -3.76 6.95 -12.61
C ARG A 38 -2.49 6.65 -13.41
N ILE A 39 -1.41 6.34 -12.71
CA ILE A 39 -0.11 6.00 -13.30
C ILE A 39 -0.04 4.50 -13.56
N LYS A 40 -0.33 3.69 -12.53
CA LYS A 40 -0.10 2.24 -12.57
C LYS A 40 -0.98 1.49 -11.58
N THR A 41 -1.31 0.26 -11.93
CA THR A 41 -1.98 -0.70 -11.06
C THR A 41 -1.09 -1.93 -10.91
N ILE A 42 -0.89 -2.39 -9.67
CA ILE A 42 -0.07 -3.56 -9.35
C ILE A 42 -0.86 -4.46 -8.41
N HIS A 43 -0.88 -5.76 -8.74
CA HIS A 43 -1.48 -6.78 -7.89
C HIS A 43 -0.39 -7.47 -7.09
N ILE A 44 -0.60 -7.61 -5.79
CA ILE A 44 0.35 -8.25 -4.88
C ILE A 44 -0.39 -9.21 -3.95
N SER A 45 0.23 -10.35 -3.66
CA SER A 45 -0.25 -11.24 -2.61
C SER A 45 0.14 -10.71 -1.22
N GLU A 46 -0.50 -11.22 -0.17
CA GLU A 46 -0.18 -10.84 1.21
C GLU A 46 1.27 -11.15 1.59
N ALA A 47 1.83 -12.24 1.05
CA ALA A 47 3.23 -12.64 1.29
C ALA A 47 4.25 -11.67 0.67
N GLN A 48 3.82 -10.86 -0.31
CA GLN A 48 4.64 -9.84 -0.98
C GLN A 48 4.51 -8.46 -0.32
N ILE A 49 3.72 -8.32 0.76
CA ILE A 49 3.64 -7.09 1.55
C ILE A 49 4.80 -7.06 2.54
N ASP A 50 5.99 -6.90 1.97
CA ASP A 50 7.24 -6.67 2.68
C ASP A 50 7.94 -5.42 2.13
N ARG A 51 8.84 -4.85 2.93
CA ARG A 51 9.51 -3.60 2.59
C ARG A 51 10.33 -3.70 1.29
N GLN A 52 11.04 -4.81 1.06
CA GLN A 52 11.92 -4.96 -0.10
C GLN A 52 11.11 -5.08 -1.40
N TYR A 53 10.02 -5.84 -1.37
CA TYR A 53 9.13 -5.97 -2.53
C TYR A 53 8.41 -4.66 -2.83
N LEU A 54 7.87 -3.98 -1.82
CA LEU A 54 7.22 -2.68 -2.00
C LEU A 54 8.18 -1.60 -2.50
N HIS A 55 9.45 -1.67 -2.10
CA HIS A 55 10.48 -0.78 -2.64
C HIS A 55 10.69 -1.03 -4.14
N LYS A 56 10.78 -2.29 -4.59
CA LYS A 56 10.86 -2.63 -6.01
C LYS A 56 9.61 -2.16 -6.78
N VAL A 57 8.44 -2.26 -6.16
CA VAL A 57 7.19 -1.73 -6.70
C VAL A 57 7.27 -0.21 -6.90
N ALA A 58 7.74 0.54 -5.91
CA ALA A 58 7.88 1.99 -6.01
C ALA A 58 8.82 2.40 -7.17
N ILE A 59 9.98 1.73 -7.29
CA ILE A 59 10.92 1.90 -8.41
C ILE A 59 10.22 1.63 -9.75
N ASN A 60 9.51 0.51 -9.85
CA ASN A 60 8.85 0.07 -11.08
C ASN A 60 7.70 1.01 -11.53
N VAL A 61 7.10 1.75 -10.60
CA VAL A 61 6.08 2.77 -10.90
C VAL A 61 6.73 4.10 -11.35
N GLY A 62 8.05 4.22 -11.29
CA GLY A 62 8.74 5.50 -11.51
C GLY A 62 8.51 6.48 -10.36
N ILE A 63 8.08 5.97 -9.21
CA ILE A 63 7.99 6.67 -7.93
C ILE A 63 9.30 6.38 -7.20
N GLU A 64 10.42 6.62 -7.89
CA GLU A 64 11.74 6.61 -7.28
C GLU A 64 11.86 7.90 -6.46
N PHE A 65 11.86 7.74 -5.16
CA PHE A 65 12.36 8.78 -4.28
C PHE A 65 13.63 8.24 -3.66
N TYR A 66 14.75 8.77 -4.14
CA TYR A 66 15.91 8.91 -3.28
C TYR A 66 15.38 9.50 -1.98
N ALA A 67 15.62 8.80 -0.87
CA ALA A 67 15.50 9.37 0.46
C ALA A 67 16.49 10.55 0.52
N LEU A 68 16.12 11.70 -0.06
CA LEU A 68 17.02 12.84 -0.08
C LEU A 68 17.10 13.45 1.32
N THR A 69 16.08 13.30 2.17
CA THR A 69 16.14 13.79 3.56
C THR A 69 15.09 13.14 4.51
N GLY A 70 15.12 11.82 4.76
CA GLY A 70 14.32 11.26 5.87
C GLY A 70 14.28 9.73 5.99
N PRO A 71 13.95 9.19 7.19
CA PRO A 71 13.87 7.75 7.46
C PRO A 71 12.59 7.08 6.93
N TYR A 72 11.78 7.76 6.11
CA TYR A 72 10.43 7.35 5.73
C TYR A 72 10.26 7.35 4.21
N ASP A 73 10.28 6.17 3.59
CA ASP A 73 10.12 6.01 2.15
C ASP A 73 8.69 5.60 1.73
N CYS A 74 8.44 5.51 0.42
CA CYS A 74 7.15 5.13 -0.14
C CYS A 74 6.71 3.73 0.32
N ALA A 75 7.65 2.78 0.41
CA ALA A 75 7.37 1.42 0.85
C ALA A 75 6.93 1.40 2.31
N ASP A 76 7.62 2.16 3.17
CA ASP A 76 7.29 2.29 4.59
C ASP A 76 5.88 2.85 4.82
N GLU A 77 5.47 3.84 4.02
CA GLU A 77 4.11 4.40 4.10
C GLU A 77 3.05 3.38 3.66
N ILE A 78 3.27 2.68 2.55
CA ILE A 78 2.35 1.62 2.09
C ILE A 78 2.24 0.52 3.16
N LEU A 79 3.35 0.09 3.75
CA LEU A 79 3.40 -0.93 4.79
C LEU A 79 2.67 -0.47 6.07
N ARG A 80 2.84 0.79 6.46
CA ARG A 80 2.16 1.40 7.61
C ARG A 80 0.65 1.43 7.41
N GLN A 81 0.19 1.85 6.24
CA GLN A 81 -1.23 1.92 5.90
C GLN A 81 -1.84 0.53 5.83
N TRP A 82 -1.11 -0.43 5.26
CA TRP A 82 -1.50 -1.83 5.29
C TRP A 82 -1.68 -2.35 6.72
N HIS A 83 -0.69 -2.12 7.60
CA HIS A 83 -0.75 -2.54 8.99
C HIS A 83 -1.92 -1.91 9.76
N LYS A 84 -2.14 -0.61 9.55
CA LYS A 84 -3.17 0.17 10.23
C LYS A 84 -4.59 -0.27 9.85
N HIS A 85 -4.83 -0.52 8.56
CA HIS A 85 -6.18 -0.73 8.03
C HIS A 85 -6.53 -2.20 7.79
N PHE A 86 -5.56 -3.03 7.44
CA PHE A 86 -5.79 -4.43 7.07
C PHE A 86 -5.21 -5.43 8.08
N LYS A 87 -3.94 -5.27 8.54
CA LYS A 87 -3.34 -6.25 9.49
C LYS A 87 -4.00 -6.25 10.87
N LYS A 88 -4.37 -5.08 11.41
CA LYS A 88 -5.00 -4.99 12.74
C LYS A 88 -6.36 -5.69 12.83
N LYS A 89 -7.04 -5.96 11.71
CA LYS A 89 -8.31 -6.69 11.70
C LYS A 89 -8.13 -8.21 11.82
N GLY A 90 -6.99 -8.77 11.38
CA GLY A 90 -6.71 -10.22 11.49
C GLY A 90 -6.33 -10.71 12.89
N TRP A 91 -5.98 -9.82 13.84
CA TRP A 91 -5.62 -10.23 15.21
C TRP A 91 -6.82 -10.41 16.13
N LYS A 92 -7.94 -9.68 15.91
CA LYS A 92 -9.12 -9.82 16.76
C LYS A 92 -9.93 -11.09 16.48
N GLU A 93 -9.91 -11.60 15.24
CA GLU A 93 -10.67 -12.81 14.88
C GLU A 93 -9.99 -14.12 15.33
N ARG A 94 -8.68 -14.12 15.63
CA ARG A 94 -8.00 -15.31 16.17
C ARG A 94 -8.10 -15.46 17.70
N ILE A 95 -8.43 -14.39 18.43
CA ILE A 95 -8.48 -14.43 19.91
C ILE A 95 -9.90 -14.70 20.42
N PHE A 96 -10.94 -14.38 19.63
CA PHE A 96 -12.34 -14.52 20.05
C PHE A 96 -13.18 -15.35 19.08
N GLY A 97 -12.63 -16.49 18.62
CA GLY A 97 -13.46 -17.52 17.99
C GLY A 97 -14.65 -17.85 18.90
N ARG A 98 -15.85 -17.50 18.43
CA ARG A 98 -17.14 -18.03 18.87
C ARG A 98 -17.85 -18.57 17.64
#